data_AF-A0AA96JS66-F1
#
_entry.id   AF-A0AA96JS66-F1
#
_cell.length_a   1.000
_cell.length_b   1.000
_cell.length_c   1.000
_cell.angle_alpha   90.00
_cell.angle_beta   90.00
_cell.angle_gamma   90.00
#
_symmetry.space_group_name_H-M   'P 1'
#
loop_
_entity.id
_entity.type
_entity.pdbx_description
1 polymer ?
#
loop_
_entity_poly.entity_id
_entity_poly.type
_entity_poly.pdbx_seq_one_letter_code
_entity_poly.pdbx_strand_id
1 'polypeptide(L)'
;MTYYYLNPEPEKIFSAIQYLSDHNILDDNKAFPPTLGFLSGIFNENESQVTQWMESSNTLPDSKYRVLVLSLWYANLTNSKTRVHGILQKRQALMDDFNIFFESNPISVTEIPLEKGPWVLDSLWGNFMATGKKEPVARIIEALPWFNVKGDWNRLMIGKAAAWSLTSNAIQHKKVIDICEIERINQTQDIADKLDKIVTTARKKLLTKTSTDN
;
A
#
# COMPACT_ATOMS: atom_id res chain seq x y z
N MET A 1 11.14 2.63 -3.98
CA MET A 1 10.02 1.97 -3.27
C MET A 1 9.86 0.51 -3.69
N THR A 2 9.73 0.19 -4.97
CA THR A 2 9.33 -1.15 -5.50
C THR A 2 10.00 -2.37 -4.87
N TYR A 3 11.30 -2.34 -4.56
CA TYR A 3 12.02 -3.49 -4.00
C TYR A 3 12.50 -3.28 -2.55
N TYR A 4 11.97 -2.27 -1.86
CA TYR A 4 12.47 -1.85 -0.55
C TYR A 4 12.47 -2.98 0.49
N TYR A 5 11.43 -3.82 0.52
CA TYR A 5 11.35 -4.95 1.45
C TYR A 5 12.51 -5.97 1.34
N LEU A 6 13.29 -5.95 0.26
CA LEU A 6 14.47 -6.83 0.12
C LEU A 6 15.68 -6.31 0.91
N ASN A 7 15.82 -4.99 1.05
CA ASN A 7 16.89 -4.34 1.79
C ASN A 7 16.36 -3.03 2.39
N PRO A 8 15.62 -3.09 3.51
CA PRO A 8 15.03 -1.91 4.11
C PRO A 8 16.09 -0.99 4.70
N GLU A 9 15.95 0.32 4.46
CA GLU A 9 16.86 1.38 4.89
C GLU A 9 16.08 2.46 5.65
N PRO A 10 15.55 2.15 6.86
CA PRO A 10 14.68 3.05 7.61
C PRO A 10 15.34 4.40 7.95
N GLU A 11 16.67 4.43 8.09
CA GLU A 11 17.45 5.65 8.34
C GLU A 11 17.36 6.67 7.19
N LYS A 12 17.01 6.24 5.97
CA LYS A 12 16.87 7.12 4.79
C LYS A 12 15.45 7.67 4.62
N ILE A 13 14.49 7.27 5.44
CA ILE A 13 13.07 7.59 5.25
C ILE A 13 12.82 9.10 5.32
N PHE A 14 13.49 9.82 6.22
CA PHE A 14 13.36 11.27 6.28
C PHE A 14 13.84 11.95 4.98
N SER A 15 15.03 11.59 4.49
CA SER A 15 15.55 12.11 3.23
C SER A 15 14.67 11.74 2.04
N ALA A 16 14.06 10.55 2.06
CA ALA A 16 13.10 10.13 1.05
C ALA A 16 11.83 11.00 1.08
N ILE A 17 11.28 11.30 2.27
CA ILE A 17 10.12 12.20 2.41
C ILE A 17 10.45 13.59 1.86
N GLN A 18 11.63 14.14 2.17
CA GLN A 18 12.09 15.42 1.63
C GLN A 18 12.16 15.39 0.10
N TYR A 19 12.82 14.37 -0.46
CA TYR A 19 12.92 14.20 -1.91
C TYR A 19 11.53 14.14 -2.58
N LEU A 20 10.60 13.36 -2.03
CA LEU A 20 9.23 13.25 -2.56
C LEU A 20 8.49 14.59 -2.48
N SER A 21 8.71 15.36 -1.42
CA SER A 21 8.14 16.70 -1.26
C SER A 21 8.67 17.65 -2.33
N ASP A 22 10.00 17.73 -2.48
CA ASP A 22 10.69 18.65 -3.39
C ASP A 22 10.33 18.40 -4.87
N HIS A 23 9.99 17.15 -5.20
CA HIS A 23 9.57 16.74 -6.55
C HIS A 23 8.04 16.73 -6.73
N ASN A 24 7.28 17.29 -5.78
CA ASN A 24 5.83 17.34 -5.78
C ASN A 24 5.09 15.98 -5.80
N ILE A 25 5.79 14.89 -5.51
CA ILE A 25 5.22 13.54 -5.55
C ILE A 25 4.20 13.33 -4.42
N LEU A 26 4.39 13.98 -3.27
CA LEU A 26 3.44 13.88 -2.14
C LEU A 26 2.06 14.50 -2.45
N ASP A 27 1.96 15.38 -3.45
CA ASP A 27 0.70 16.00 -3.89
C ASP A 27 0.14 15.36 -5.18
N ASP A 28 0.85 14.40 -5.78
CA ASP A 28 0.43 13.75 -7.02
C ASP A 28 -0.64 12.69 -6.71
N ASN A 29 -1.83 12.86 -7.30
CA ASN A 29 -2.98 11.97 -7.07
C ASN A 29 -2.72 10.49 -7.43
N LYS A 30 -1.82 10.19 -8.39
CA LYS A 30 -1.45 8.82 -8.76
C LYS A 30 -0.40 8.25 -7.83
N ALA A 31 0.54 9.08 -7.37
CA ALA A 31 1.57 8.65 -6.43
C ALA A 31 1.04 8.57 -4.99
N PHE A 32 -0.06 9.26 -4.69
CA PHE A 32 -0.61 9.38 -3.34
C PHE A 32 -0.96 8.01 -2.72
N PRO A 33 -1.80 7.14 -3.33
CA PRO A 33 -2.16 5.87 -2.71
C PRO A 33 -0.97 4.92 -2.44
N PRO A 34 -0.06 4.64 -3.39
CA PRO A 34 1.08 3.78 -3.11
C PRO A 34 2.07 4.41 -2.10
N THR A 35 2.18 5.75 -2.07
CA THR A 35 3.00 6.44 -1.06
C THR A 35 2.40 6.32 0.34
N LEU A 36 1.08 6.52 0.47
CA LEU A 36 0.35 6.31 1.73
C LEU A 36 0.57 4.91 2.27
N GLY A 37 0.35 3.90 1.42
CA GLY A 37 0.51 2.50 1.80
C GLY A 37 1.93 2.16 2.23
N PHE A 38 2.91 2.66 1.47
CA PHE A 38 4.33 2.46 1.77
C PHE A 38 4.71 3.09 3.10
N LEU A 39 4.41 4.37 3.32
CA LEU A 39 4.74 5.07 4.56
C LEU A 39 4.00 4.49 5.77
N SER A 40 2.72 4.09 5.61
CA SER A 40 1.98 3.35 6.64
C SER A 40 2.72 2.07 7.07
N GLY A 41 3.23 1.30 6.09
CA GLY A 41 4.02 0.10 6.36
C GLY A 41 5.34 0.40 7.06
N ILE A 42 6.09 1.41 6.59
CA ILE A 42 7.34 1.84 7.21
C ILE A 42 7.12 2.29 8.66
N PHE A 43 6.08 3.07 8.92
CA PHE A 43 5.76 3.54 10.25
C PHE A 43 5.40 2.36 11.18
N ASN A 44 4.64 1.38 10.68
CA ASN A 44 4.31 0.18 11.44
C ASN A 44 5.56 -0.62 11.85
N GLU A 45 6.49 -0.84 10.91
CA GLU A 45 7.74 -1.60 11.18
C GLU A 45 8.72 -0.84 12.08
N ASN A 46 8.56 0.48 12.25
CA ASN A 46 9.54 1.35 12.89
C ASN A 46 8.89 2.34 13.86
N GLU A 47 7.90 1.90 14.65
CA GLU A 47 7.08 2.78 15.52
C GLU A 47 7.92 3.70 16.43
N SER A 48 9.08 3.23 16.91
CA SER A 48 10.00 4.01 17.76
C SER A 48 10.63 5.21 17.05
N GLN A 49 10.81 5.15 15.73
CA GLN A 49 11.44 6.22 14.93
C GLN A 49 10.44 7.25 14.41
N VAL A 50 9.14 6.91 14.41
CA VAL A 50 8.08 7.75 13.84
C VAL A 50 8.06 9.16 14.43
N THR A 51 8.23 9.31 15.75
CA THR A 51 8.26 10.65 16.39
C THR A 51 9.32 11.53 15.75
N GLN A 52 10.55 11.02 15.62
CA GLN A 52 11.67 11.76 15.06
C GLN A 52 11.45 12.13 13.59
N TRP A 53 10.91 11.21 12.78
CA TRP A 53 10.61 11.51 11.37
C TRP A 53 9.55 12.59 11.22
N MET A 54 8.49 12.56 12.04
CA MET A 54 7.45 13.59 12.02
C MET A 54 8.00 14.95 12.48
N GLU A 55 8.80 14.98 13.53
CA GLU A 55 9.43 16.22 14.02
C GLU A 55 10.37 16.83 12.99
N SER A 56 11.19 15.99 12.34
CA SER A 56 12.11 16.43 11.28
C SER A 56 11.35 16.94 10.04
N SER A 57 10.14 16.42 9.81
CA SER A 57 9.27 16.82 8.69
C SER A 57 8.44 18.08 8.97
N ASN A 58 8.60 18.73 10.13
CA ASN A 58 7.76 19.87 10.52
C ASN A 58 7.89 21.10 9.60
N THR A 59 8.96 21.22 8.82
CA THR A 59 9.14 22.33 7.88
C THR A 59 8.38 22.13 6.57
N LEU A 60 7.79 20.95 6.33
CA LEU A 60 7.02 20.69 5.13
C LEU A 60 5.73 21.54 5.10
N PRO A 61 5.32 22.02 3.90
CA PRO A 61 4.03 22.66 3.71
C PRO A 61 2.87 21.74 4.09
N ASP A 62 1.74 22.31 4.50
CA ASP A 62 0.58 21.54 4.92
C ASP A 62 0.04 20.62 3.82
N SER A 63 0.05 21.04 2.54
CA SER A 63 -0.36 20.18 1.41
C SER A 63 0.41 18.85 1.39
N LYS A 64 1.74 18.93 1.56
CA LYS A 64 2.66 17.79 1.61
C LYS A 64 2.48 16.94 2.87
N TYR A 65 1.97 17.53 3.95
CA TYR A 65 1.79 16.87 5.24
C TYR A 65 0.56 15.95 5.28
N ARG A 66 -0.41 16.15 4.37
CA ARG A 66 -1.64 15.33 4.27
C ARG A 66 -1.35 13.83 4.15
N VAL A 67 -0.42 13.45 3.27
CA VAL A 67 -0.05 12.03 3.09
C VAL A 67 0.62 11.46 4.34
N LEU A 68 1.39 12.25 5.10
CA LEU A 68 2.00 11.79 6.35
C LEU A 68 0.94 11.55 7.44
N VAL A 69 -0.04 12.46 7.57
CA VAL A 69 -1.17 12.30 8.50
C VAL A 69 -1.96 11.04 8.19
N LEU A 70 -2.29 10.82 6.92
CA LEU A 70 -3.03 9.64 6.48
C LEU A 70 -2.21 8.36 6.66
N SER A 71 -0.92 8.40 6.37
CA SER A 71 -0.02 7.25 6.57
C SER A 71 0.06 6.86 8.04
N LEU A 72 0.15 7.84 8.96
CA LEU A 72 0.10 7.60 10.41
C LEU A 72 -1.24 7.02 10.84
N TRP A 73 -2.35 7.56 10.32
CA TRP A 73 -3.68 7.08 10.64
C TRP A 73 -3.87 5.62 10.23
N TYR A 74 -3.28 5.21 9.10
CA TYR A 74 -3.37 3.85 8.58
C TYR A 74 -2.22 2.92 8.97
N ALA A 75 -1.28 3.37 9.82
CA ALA A 75 -0.09 2.60 10.19
C ALA A 75 -0.30 1.57 11.31
N ASN A 76 -1.48 1.55 11.94
CA ASN A 76 -1.80 0.65 13.06
C ASN A 76 -0.76 0.75 14.21
N LEU A 77 -0.33 1.96 14.56
CA LEU A 77 0.54 2.22 15.72
C LEU A 77 -0.29 2.27 17.01
N THR A 78 0.34 1.95 18.14
CA THR A 78 -0.29 1.93 19.47
C THR A 78 -0.97 3.26 19.84
N ASN A 79 -0.44 4.38 19.32
CA ASN A 79 -0.90 5.74 19.61
C ASN A 79 -1.20 6.57 18.35
N SER A 80 -1.57 5.94 17.23
CA SER A 80 -1.84 6.62 15.95
C SER A 80 -2.82 7.80 16.10
N LYS A 81 -3.92 7.60 16.82
CA LYS A 81 -4.96 8.62 17.06
C LYS A 81 -4.39 9.85 17.77
N THR A 82 -3.69 9.63 18.89
CA THR A 82 -3.07 10.70 19.68
C THR A 82 -2.03 11.46 18.87
N ARG A 83 -1.19 10.75 18.09
CA ARG A 83 -0.18 11.39 17.22
C ARG A 83 -0.83 12.28 16.15
N VAL A 84 -1.84 11.77 15.46
CA VAL A 84 -2.55 12.51 14.41
C VAL A 84 -3.27 13.72 14.99
N HIS A 85 -4.00 13.57 16.10
CA HIS A 85 -4.67 14.71 16.74
C HIS A 85 -3.67 15.79 17.18
N GLY A 86 -2.53 15.41 17.75
CA GLY A 86 -1.48 16.36 18.14
C GLY A 86 -0.88 17.12 16.96
N ILE A 87 -0.79 16.49 15.78
CA ILE A 87 -0.38 17.15 14.53
C ILE A 87 -1.45 18.14 14.08
N LEU A 88 -2.72 17.72 14.01
CA LEU A 88 -3.83 18.55 13.53
C LEU A 88 -4.04 19.79 14.40
N GLN A 89 -3.86 19.66 15.73
CA GLN A 89 -3.90 20.79 16.65
C GLN A 89 -2.81 21.84 16.37
N LYS A 90 -1.61 21.41 15.96
CA LYS A 90 -0.49 22.30 15.60
C LYS A 90 -0.61 22.85 14.18
N ARG A 91 -1.31 22.15 13.30
CA ARG A 91 -1.52 22.49 11.87
C ARG A 91 -2.99 22.70 11.57
N GLN A 92 -3.54 23.81 12.07
CA GLN A 92 -4.98 24.09 11.97
C GLN A 92 -5.52 24.12 10.53
N ALA A 93 -4.68 24.47 9.54
CA ALA A 93 -5.08 24.46 8.13
C ALA A 93 -5.41 23.05 7.58
N LEU A 94 -5.03 21.98 8.28
CA LEU A 94 -5.39 20.60 7.95
C LEU A 94 -6.66 20.12 8.66
N MET A 95 -7.15 20.86 9.64
CA MET A 95 -8.22 20.39 10.52
C MET A 95 -9.48 20.02 9.72
N ASP A 96 -9.87 20.89 8.79
CA ASP A 96 -11.10 20.72 8.01
C ASP A 96 -11.09 19.44 7.15
N ASP A 97 -9.93 19.06 6.63
CA ASP A 97 -9.79 17.84 5.82
C ASP A 97 -9.90 16.55 6.63
N PHE A 98 -9.67 16.63 7.94
CA PHE A 98 -9.54 15.48 8.84
C PHE A 98 -10.53 15.49 10.00
N ASN A 99 -11.59 16.30 9.94
CA ASN A 99 -12.61 16.36 10.99
C ASN A 99 -13.18 14.98 11.36
N ILE A 100 -13.37 14.10 10.37
CA ILE A 100 -13.86 12.73 10.58
C ILE A 100 -12.95 11.85 11.46
N PHE A 101 -11.66 12.20 11.60
CA PHE A 101 -10.71 11.45 12.44
C PHE A 101 -10.98 11.66 13.93
N PHE A 102 -11.55 12.79 14.34
CA PHE A 102 -11.90 13.02 15.74
C PHE A 102 -13.03 12.09 16.22
N GLU A 103 -13.88 11.65 15.30
CA GLU A 103 -15.05 10.81 15.58
C GLU A 103 -14.80 9.32 15.31
N SER A 104 -13.65 8.96 14.71
CA SER A 104 -13.32 7.59 14.30
C SER A 104 -12.07 7.06 14.99
N ASN A 105 -11.77 5.78 14.78
CA ASN A 105 -10.54 5.15 15.24
C ASN A 105 -9.64 4.80 14.04
N PRO A 106 -8.31 4.89 14.21
CA PRO A 106 -7.34 4.37 13.26
C PRO A 106 -7.63 2.91 12.92
N ILE A 107 -7.42 2.55 11.67
CA ILE A 107 -7.46 1.16 11.17
C ILE A 107 -6.18 0.89 10.39
N SER A 108 -5.77 -0.35 10.22
CA SER A 108 -4.65 -0.67 9.32
C SER A 108 -5.00 -0.36 7.86
N VAL A 109 -4.01 -0.03 7.04
CA VAL A 109 -4.19 0.03 5.57
C VAL A 109 -4.73 -1.29 5.01
N THR A 110 -4.37 -2.42 5.64
CA THR A 110 -4.86 -3.76 5.28
C THR A 110 -6.30 -4.02 5.72
N GLU A 111 -6.95 -3.08 6.38
CA GLU A 111 -8.34 -3.18 6.85
C GLU A 111 -9.29 -2.26 6.07
N ILE A 112 -8.75 -1.36 5.24
CA ILE A 112 -9.57 -0.46 4.41
C ILE A 112 -10.47 -1.30 3.48
N PRO A 113 -11.80 -1.06 3.45
CA PRO A 113 -12.70 -1.82 2.58
C PRO A 113 -12.34 -1.65 1.10
N LEU A 114 -12.23 -2.76 0.37
CA LEU A 114 -11.83 -2.78 -1.04
C LEU A 114 -12.83 -2.03 -1.93
N GLU A 115 -14.11 -2.00 -1.54
CA GLU A 115 -15.18 -1.25 -2.23
C GLU A 115 -14.95 0.26 -2.27
N LYS A 116 -14.05 0.80 -1.44
CA LYS A 116 -13.66 2.22 -1.49
C LYS A 116 -12.95 2.59 -2.79
N GLY A 117 -12.49 1.61 -3.57
CA GLY A 117 -12.07 1.80 -4.96
C GLY A 117 -10.66 1.28 -5.26
N PRO A 118 -10.22 1.38 -6.53
CA PRO A 118 -8.92 0.85 -6.97
C PRO A 118 -7.70 1.40 -6.22
N TRP A 119 -7.78 2.62 -5.71
CA TRP A 119 -6.70 3.24 -4.92
C TRP A 119 -6.32 2.43 -3.67
N VAL A 120 -7.25 1.63 -3.14
CA VAL A 120 -6.98 0.73 -2.01
C VAL A 120 -5.97 -0.34 -2.45
N LEU A 121 -6.09 -0.87 -3.67
CA LEU A 121 -5.12 -1.84 -4.20
C LEU A 121 -3.73 -1.23 -4.33
N ASP A 122 -3.64 0.01 -4.80
CA ASP A 122 -2.36 0.72 -4.92
C ASP A 122 -1.72 0.98 -3.54
N SER A 123 -2.54 1.27 -2.53
CA SER A 123 -2.10 1.42 -1.13
C SER A 123 -1.62 0.07 -0.56
N LEU A 124 -2.33 -1.03 -0.82
CA LEU A 124 -1.90 -2.36 -0.43
C LEU A 124 -0.57 -2.75 -1.10
N TRP A 125 -0.38 -2.42 -2.38
CA TRP A 125 0.90 -2.62 -3.05
C TRP A 125 2.00 -1.77 -2.42
N GLY A 126 1.76 -0.49 -2.15
CA GLY A 126 2.70 0.36 -1.41
C GLY A 126 3.14 -0.26 -0.09
N ASN A 127 2.17 -0.77 0.69
CA ASN A 127 2.43 -1.42 1.97
C ASN A 127 3.24 -2.72 1.80
N PHE A 128 2.92 -3.54 0.80
CA PHE A 128 3.73 -4.71 0.46
C PHE A 128 5.16 -4.32 0.08
N MET A 129 5.36 -3.26 -0.72
CA MET A 129 6.71 -2.84 -1.10
C MET A 129 7.54 -2.36 0.10
N ALA A 130 6.90 -1.80 1.13
CA ALA A 130 7.54 -1.38 2.37
C ALA A 130 7.91 -2.56 3.29
N THR A 131 7.02 -3.53 3.43
CA THR A 131 7.10 -4.56 4.49
C THR A 131 7.46 -5.95 3.98
N GLY A 132 7.15 -6.23 2.71
CA GLY A 132 7.19 -7.56 2.13
C GLY A 132 6.21 -8.54 2.79
N LYS A 133 5.30 -8.08 3.64
CA LYS A 133 4.33 -8.91 4.37
C LYS A 133 3.30 -9.51 3.43
N LYS A 134 2.71 -10.66 3.80
CA LYS A 134 1.76 -11.36 2.91
C LYS A 134 0.38 -10.72 2.92
N GLU A 135 0.03 -10.05 4.02
CA GLU A 135 -1.29 -9.54 4.33
C GLU A 135 -1.82 -8.57 3.26
N PRO A 136 -1.03 -7.60 2.73
CA PRO A 136 -1.54 -6.73 1.68
C PRO A 136 -1.84 -7.48 0.38
N VAL A 137 -1.03 -8.48 0.02
CA VAL A 137 -1.24 -9.30 -1.17
C VAL A 137 -2.46 -10.21 -1.00
N ALA A 138 -2.64 -10.81 0.19
CA ALA A 138 -3.82 -11.60 0.51
C ALA A 138 -5.11 -10.76 0.40
N ARG A 139 -5.10 -9.52 0.91
CA ARG A 139 -6.22 -8.56 0.73
C ARG A 139 -6.50 -8.23 -0.73
N ILE A 140 -5.49 -8.18 -1.60
CA ILE A 140 -5.72 -7.98 -3.05
C ILE A 140 -6.35 -9.23 -3.68
N ILE A 141 -5.98 -10.43 -3.23
CA ILE A 141 -6.57 -11.70 -3.68
C ILE A 141 -8.06 -11.77 -3.35
N GLU A 142 -8.51 -11.19 -2.22
CA GLU A 142 -9.93 -11.10 -1.85
C GLU A 142 -10.80 -10.35 -2.87
N ALA A 143 -10.21 -9.52 -3.74
CA ALA A 143 -10.93 -8.84 -4.82
C ALA A 143 -11.15 -9.72 -6.06
N LEU A 144 -10.45 -10.85 -6.20
CA LEU A 144 -10.55 -11.71 -7.38
C LEU A 144 -11.96 -12.29 -7.67
N PRO A 145 -12.82 -12.60 -6.66
CA PRO A 145 -14.20 -12.99 -6.92
C PRO A 145 -15.00 -11.96 -7.72
N TRP A 146 -14.59 -10.68 -7.70
CA TRP A 146 -15.28 -9.62 -8.43
C TRP A 146 -14.91 -9.54 -9.91
N PHE A 147 -13.94 -10.33 -10.38
CA PHE A 147 -13.43 -10.26 -11.76
C PHE A 147 -14.51 -10.42 -12.84
N ASN A 148 -15.59 -11.14 -12.54
CA ASN A 148 -16.73 -11.38 -13.44
C ASN A 148 -18.09 -11.02 -12.81
N VAL A 149 -18.10 -10.18 -11.77
CA VAL A 149 -19.36 -9.79 -11.12
C VAL A 149 -20.26 -9.04 -12.10
N LYS A 150 -21.56 -9.37 -12.09
CA LYS A 150 -22.57 -8.72 -12.95
C LYS A 150 -23.34 -7.67 -12.15
N GLY A 151 -23.69 -6.56 -12.80
CA GLY A 151 -24.51 -5.50 -12.21
C GLY A 151 -23.79 -4.58 -11.22
N ASP A 152 -22.55 -4.88 -10.83
CA ASP A 152 -21.73 -4.04 -9.97
C ASP A 152 -20.43 -3.62 -10.69
N TRP A 153 -20.51 -2.47 -11.38
CA TRP A 153 -19.40 -1.95 -12.17
C TRP A 153 -18.18 -1.59 -11.31
N ASN A 154 -18.37 -1.11 -10.08
CA ASN A 154 -17.27 -0.72 -9.21
C ASN A 154 -16.45 -1.96 -8.80
N ARG A 155 -17.13 -2.98 -8.28
CA ARG A 155 -16.47 -4.25 -7.91
C ARG A 155 -15.83 -4.92 -9.12
N LEU A 156 -16.49 -4.89 -10.29
CA LEU A 156 -15.93 -5.44 -11.52
C LEU A 156 -14.57 -4.79 -11.87
N MET A 157 -14.49 -3.46 -11.79
CA MET A 157 -13.24 -2.74 -12.08
C MET A 157 -12.15 -3.05 -11.05
N ILE A 158 -12.50 -3.14 -9.76
CA ILE A 158 -11.55 -3.51 -8.70
C ILE A 158 -11.02 -4.94 -8.90
N GLY A 159 -11.90 -5.91 -9.17
CA GLY A 159 -11.49 -7.30 -9.39
C GLY A 159 -10.60 -7.49 -10.62
N LYS A 160 -10.88 -6.76 -11.70
CA LYS A 160 -10.01 -6.73 -12.89
C LYS A 160 -8.64 -6.09 -12.59
N ALA A 161 -8.62 -4.98 -11.86
CA ALA A 161 -7.38 -4.33 -11.46
C ALA A 161 -6.54 -5.21 -10.52
N ALA A 162 -7.18 -5.94 -9.61
CA ALA A 162 -6.51 -6.91 -8.73
C ALA A 162 -5.84 -8.03 -9.54
N ALA A 163 -6.56 -8.67 -10.46
CA ALA A 163 -5.98 -9.73 -11.30
C ALA A 163 -4.82 -9.23 -12.16
N TRP A 164 -4.96 -8.06 -12.77
CA TRP A 164 -3.91 -7.45 -13.59
C TRP A 164 -2.68 -7.11 -12.76
N SER A 165 -2.86 -6.44 -11.62
CA SER A 165 -1.75 -6.00 -10.78
C SER A 165 -1.05 -7.16 -10.06
N LEU A 166 -1.78 -8.19 -9.63
CA LEU A 166 -1.19 -9.45 -9.13
C LEU A 166 -0.30 -10.10 -10.18
N THR A 167 -0.76 -10.18 -11.43
CA THR A 167 0.06 -10.71 -12.53
C THR A 167 1.32 -9.87 -12.75
N SER A 168 1.18 -8.55 -12.84
CA SER A 168 2.29 -7.61 -13.04
C SER A 168 3.34 -7.70 -11.94
N ASN A 169 2.90 -7.76 -10.67
CA ASN A 169 3.81 -7.84 -9.53
C ASN A 169 4.38 -9.25 -9.34
N ALA A 170 3.65 -10.32 -9.64
CA ALA A 170 4.18 -11.68 -9.63
C ALA A 170 5.33 -11.87 -10.64
N ILE A 171 5.26 -11.20 -11.80
CA ILE A 171 6.37 -11.19 -12.78
C ILE A 171 7.64 -10.54 -12.19
N GLN A 172 7.48 -9.55 -11.32
CA GLN A 172 8.58 -8.72 -10.82
C GLN A 172 9.14 -9.21 -9.46
N HIS A 173 8.29 -9.87 -8.67
CA HIS A 173 8.57 -10.19 -7.27
C HIS A 173 8.31 -11.68 -7.02
N LYS A 174 9.38 -12.46 -6.82
CA LYS A 174 9.26 -13.88 -6.44
C LYS A 174 8.37 -14.06 -5.20
N LYS A 175 8.47 -13.15 -4.23
CA LYS A 175 7.67 -13.21 -3.00
C LYS A 175 6.16 -13.16 -3.28
N VAL A 176 5.72 -12.44 -4.31
CA VAL A 176 4.30 -12.40 -4.71
C VAL A 176 3.86 -13.74 -5.29
N ILE A 177 4.70 -14.42 -6.08
CA ILE A 177 4.44 -15.79 -6.52
C ILE A 177 4.26 -16.71 -5.32
N ASP A 178 5.21 -16.68 -4.38
CA ASP A 178 5.19 -17.54 -3.19
C ASP A 178 3.90 -17.31 -2.36
N ILE A 179 3.48 -16.05 -2.20
CA ILE A 179 2.22 -15.72 -1.51
C ILE A 179 1.01 -16.25 -2.29
N CYS A 180 0.94 -16.05 -3.61
CA CYS A 180 -0.16 -16.58 -4.43
C CYS A 180 -0.27 -18.10 -4.31
N GLU A 181 0.85 -18.83 -4.27
CA GLU A 181 0.85 -20.29 -4.12
C GLU A 181 0.36 -20.75 -2.74
N ILE A 182 0.76 -20.04 -1.67
CA ILE A 182 0.29 -20.30 -0.31
C ILE A 182 -1.21 -20.03 -0.19
N GLU A 183 -1.66 -18.85 -0.62
CA GLU A 183 -3.06 -18.43 -0.50
C GLU A 183 -3.98 -19.36 -1.30
N ARG A 184 -3.54 -19.84 -2.48
CA ARG A 184 -4.30 -20.74 -3.35
C ARG A 184 -4.89 -21.96 -2.62
N ILE A 185 -4.18 -22.51 -1.63
CA ILE A 185 -4.59 -23.75 -0.93
C ILE A 185 -5.93 -23.57 -0.20
N ASN A 186 -6.24 -22.35 0.25
CA ASN A 186 -7.43 -22.05 1.04
C ASN A 186 -8.55 -21.37 0.24
N GLN A 187 -8.41 -21.31 -1.09
CA GLN A 187 -9.34 -20.60 -1.96
C GLN A 187 -10.35 -21.55 -2.61
N THR A 188 -11.49 -21.00 -3.03
CA THR A 188 -12.43 -21.73 -3.90
C THR A 188 -11.76 -22.11 -5.21
N GLN A 189 -12.25 -23.15 -5.89
CA GLN A 189 -11.65 -23.63 -7.16
C GLN A 189 -11.51 -22.51 -8.21
N ASP A 190 -12.51 -21.64 -8.38
CA ASP A 190 -12.44 -20.55 -9.36
C ASP A 190 -11.31 -19.55 -9.04
N ILE A 191 -11.08 -19.25 -7.76
CA ILE A 191 -10.00 -18.35 -7.35
C ILE A 191 -8.65 -19.06 -7.42
N ALA A 192 -8.59 -20.33 -7.04
CA ALA A 192 -7.37 -21.13 -7.17
C ALA A 192 -6.90 -21.22 -8.63
N ASP A 193 -7.82 -21.46 -9.58
CA ASP A 193 -7.52 -21.49 -11.02
C ASP A 193 -7.01 -20.14 -11.54
N LYS A 194 -7.53 -19.03 -11.01
CA LYS A 194 -7.02 -17.68 -11.36
C LYS A 194 -5.60 -17.48 -10.83
N LEU A 195 -5.33 -17.88 -9.59
CA LEU A 195 -3.99 -17.80 -8.99
C LEU A 195 -2.99 -18.67 -9.77
N ASP A 196 -3.37 -19.88 -10.17
CA ASP A 196 -2.55 -20.77 -10.99
C ASP A 196 -2.20 -20.13 -12.35
N LYS A 197 -3.17 -19.46 -12.99
CA LYS A 197 -2.93 -18.71 -14.24
C LYS A 197 -1.98 -17.53 -14.03
N ILE A 198 -2.12 -16.80 -12.93
CA ILE A 198 -1.23 -15.68 -12.55
C ILE A 198 0.20 -16.19 -12.38
N VAL A 199 0.39 -17.23 -11.56
CA VAL A 199 1.71 -17.83 -11.27
C VAL A 199 2.35 -18.39 -12.54
N THR A 200 1.59 -19.14 -13.35
CA THR A 200 2.08 -19.71 -14.61
C THR A 200 2.52 -18.61 -15.58
N THR A 201 1.73 -17.55 -15.71
CA THR A 201 2.06 -16.40 -16.57
C THR A 201 3.34 -15.71 -16.11
N ALA A 202 3.48 -15.49 -14.79
CA ALA A 202 4.67 -14.87 -14.21
C ALA A 202 5.94 -15.70 -14.45
N ARG A 203 5.88 -17.01 -14.17
CA ARG A 203 7.00 -17.94 -14.40
C ARG A 203 7.44 -17.99 -15.85
N LYS A 204 6.48 -18.05 -16.79
CA LYS A 204 6.81 -18.04 -18.23
C LYS A 204 7.59 -16.79 -18.62
N LYS A 205 7.20 -15.61 -18.12
CA LYS A 205 7.91 -14.35 -18.43
C LYS A 205 9.31 -14.27 -17.81
N LEU A 206 9.51 -14.85 -16.62
CA LEU A 206 10.82 -14.93 -16.00
C LEU A 206 11.80 -15.76 -16.86
N LEU A 207 11.36 -16.92 -17.37
CA LEU A 207 12.17 -17.79 -18.23
C LEU A 207 12.54 -17.13 -19.57
N THR A 208 11.65 -16.30 -20.13
CA THR A 208 11.95 -15.59 -21.38
C THR A 208 12.98 -14.48 -21.19
N LYS A 209 12.98 -13.78 -20.04
CA LYS A 209 13.98 -12.73 -19.75
C LYS A 209 15.39 -13.30 -19.60
N THR A 210 15.53 -14.42 -18.89
CA THR A 210 16.83 -15.08 -18.70
C THR A 210 17.42 -15.67 -19.98
N SER A 211 16.61 -15.83 -21.04
CA SER A 211 17.06 -16.37 -22.33
C SER A 211 17.48 -15.29 -23.34
N THR A 212 17.15 -14.02 -23.09
CA THR A 212 17.52 -12.88 -23.94
C THR A 212 18.72 -12.08 -23.42
N ASP A 213 19.15 -12.36 -22.18
CA ASP A 213 20.27 -11.69 -21.51
C ASP A 213 21.56 -12.55 -21.49
N ASN A 214 21.57 -13.69 -22.21
CA ASN A 214 22.72 -14.57 -22.47
C ASN A 214 23.03 -14.57 -23.97
#